data_AF-A0A382J7L6-F1
#
_entry.id   AF-A0A382J7L6-F1
#
_cell.length_a   1.000
_cell.length_b   1.000
_cell.length_c   1.000
_cell.angle_alpha   90.00
_cell.angle_beta   90.00
_cell.angle_gamma   90.00
#
_symmetry.space_group_name_H-M   'P 1'
#
loop_
_entity.id
_entity.type
_entity.pdbx_description
1 polymer ?
#
loop_
_entity_poly.entity_id
_entity_poly.type
_entity_poly.pdbx_seq_one_letter_code
_entity_poly.pdbx_strand_id
1 'polypeptide(L)'
;IKWCKDSVVLFGKVTIRRGKGFFSVAKNVAKAAGTGALNFGEAVKEKRTIKHLSHQKDKLVSGTKRIFKTSATVLKNVVSLLKNNPKEAGPLLFLGVLGFFCGAGFQIGEKAFYDIDGGVPDLDIAIGGIGTHRSPLTHSVISAAIIETMVFSTVSAAHITYRYLPEGHDSFWDKIDTFGEWGHAFASGACTGIAYHLLLDGTLDGQGTLKGMPFSMPMEGHNAFFAANAAAEMIDLDKKKQVVKCNSCNTEYKVPSLGTGTKVVVNCKSCSTKFQVALL
;
A
#
# COMPACT_ATOMS: atom_id res chain seq x y z
N ILE A 1 23.19 15.97 -5.83
CA ILE A 1 22.55 16.88 -4.85
C ILE A 1 21.04 17.03 -5.07
N LYS A 2 20.56 17.41 -6.26
CA LYS A 2 19.11 17.60 -6.51
C LYS A 2 18.28 16.35 -6.20
N TRP A 3 18.66 15.19 -6.73
CA TRP A 3 17.99 13.91 -6.46
C TRP A 3 17.83 13.64 -4.95
N CYS A 4 18.90 13.78 -4.16
CA CYS A 4 18.84 13.59 -2.71
C CYS A 4 17.81 14.50 -2.04
N LYS A 5 17.74 15.78 -2.43
CA LYS A 5 16.75 16.73 -1.91
C LYS A 5 15.34 16.30 -2.29
N ASP A 6 15.14 15.88 -3.54
CA ASP A 6 13.85 15.41 -4.05
C ASP A 6 13.39 14.14 -3.30
N SER A 7 14.30 13.23 -2.95
CA SER A 7 14.02 12.03 -2.14
C SER A 7 13.59 12.36 -0.70
N VAL A 8 14.22 13.36 -0.07
CA VAL A 8 13.81 13.82 1.28
C VAL A 8 12.43 14.46 1.24
N VAL A 9 12.16 15.29 0.22
CA VAL A 9 10.84 15.89 0.00
C VAL A 9 9.78 14.81 -0.26
N LEU A 10 10.11 13.80 -1.06
CA LEU A 10 9.26 12.63 -1.30
C LEU A 10 8.87 11.95 0.02
N PHE A 11 9.88 11.61 0.83
CA PHE A 11 9.67 10.96 2.12
C PHE A 11 8.73 11.76 3.03
N GLY A 12 8.97 13.07 3.14
CA GLY A 12 8.12 13.95 3.93
C GLY A 12 6.67 13.96 3.44
N LYS A 13 6.45 14.05 2.11
CA LYS A 13 5.10 14.04 1.52
C LYS A 13 4.37 12.72 1.72
N VAL A 14 5.04 11.59 1.46
CA VAL A 14 4.46 10.25 1.66
C VAL A 14 4.13 10.05 3.14
N THR A 15 5.03 10.40 4.05
CA THR A 15 4.81 10.30 5.51
C THR A 15 3.61 11.14 5.96
N ILE A 16 3.51 12.39 5.52
CA ILE A 16 2.36 13.26 5.85
C ILE A 16 1.05 12.69 5.29
N ARG A 17 1.07 12.19 4.05
CA ARG A 17 -0.12 11.59 3.39
C ARG A 17 -0.63 10.40 4.19
N ARG A 18 0.27 9.51 4.60
CA ARG A 18 -0.03 8.33 5.44
C ARG A 18 -0.51 8.71 6.84
N GLY A 19 0.15 9.66 7.49
CA GLY A 19 -0.27 10.18 8.80
C GLY A 19 -1.69 10.76 8.78
N LYS A 20 -2.04 11.53 7.72
CA LYS A 20 -3.41 12.02 7.51
C LYS A 20 -4.40 10.88 7.28
N GLY A 21 -4.01 9.86 6.50
CA GLY A 21 -4.80 8.64 6.28
C GLY A 21 -5.11 7.92 7.60
N PHE A 22 -4.06 7.66 8.38
CA PHE A 22 -4.16 7.04 9.71
C PHE A 22 -5.08 7.82 10.65
N PHE A 23 -4.86 9.13 10.77
CA PHE A 23 -5.71 9.97 11.62
C PHE A 23 -7.18 9.94 11.17
N SER A 24 -7.44 9.96 9.86
CA SER A 24 -8.80 9.85 9.32
C SER A 24 -9.44 8.51 9.67
N VAL A 25 -8.70 7.39 9.56
CA VAL A 25 -9.20 6.06 9.93
C VAL A 25 -9.46 5.99 11.42
N ALA A 26 -8.50 6.40 12.25
CA ALA A 26 -8.64 6.40 13.71
C ALA A 26 -9.86 7.21 14.16
N LYS A 27 -10.07 8.40 13.59
CA LYS A 27 -11.26 9.24 13.84
C LYS A 27 -12.55 8.53 13.45
N ASN A 28 -12.58 7.88 12.29
CA ASN A 28 -13.77 7.18 11.80
C ASN A 28 -14.09 5.95 12.66
N VAL A 29 -13.07 5.19 13.08
CA VAL A 29 -13.21 4.05 13.99
C VAL A 29 -13.75 4.51 15.33
N ALA A 30 -13.18 5.56 15.93
CA ALA A 30 -13.65 6.12 17.20
C ALA A 30 -15.11 6.58 17.11
N LYS A 31 -15.48 7.28 16.02
CA LYS A 31 -16.86 7.71 15.78
C LYS A 31 -17.82 6.53 15.61
N ALA A 32 -17.41 5.50 14.86
CA ALA A 32 -18.19 4.29 14.65
C ALA A 32 -18.39 3.49 15.94
N ALA A 33 -17.34 3.36 16.76
CA ALA A 33 -17.41 2.72 18.07
C ALA A 33 -18.38 3.44 19.01
N GLY A 34 -18.27 4.77 19.12
CA GLY A 34 -19.20 5.57 19.93
C GLY A 34 -20.65 5.47 19.46
N THR A 35 -20.89 5.57 18.15
CA THR A 35 -22.22 5.40 17.56
C THR A 35 -22.76 3.98 17.78
N GLY A 36 -21.90 2.97 17.67
CA GLY A 36 -22.25 1.57 17.93
C GLY A 36 -22.66 1.32 19.37
N ALA A 37 -21.91 1.86 20.33
CA ALA A 37 -22.23 1.77 21.76
C ALA A 37 -23.57 2.43 22.10
N LEU A 38 -23.83 3.62 21.56
CA LEU A 38 -25.11 4.31 21.73
C LEU A 38 -26.27 3.49 21.16
N ASN A 39 -26.15 3.03 19.91
CA ASN A 39 -27.18 2.22 19.25
C ASN A 39 -27.44 0.87 19.97
N PHE A 40 -26.40 0.29 20.57
CA PHE A 40 -26.55 -0.93 21.36
C PHE A 40 -27.25 -0.64 22.70
N GLY A 41 -26.89 0.45 23.39
CA GLY A 41 -27.57 0.89 24.60
C GLY A 41 -29.07 1.18 24.38
N GLU A 42 -29.41 1.84 23.27
CA GLU A 42 -30.80 2.02 22.83
C GLU A 42 -31.49 0.68 22.57
N ALA A 43 -30.80 -0.26 21.91
CA ALA A 43 -31.36 -1.60 21.65
C ALA A 43 -31.63 -2.40 22.93
N VAL A 44 -30.79 -2.23 23.96
CA VAL A 44 -31.03 -2.83 25.29
C VAL A 44 -32.24 -2.18 25.96
N LYS A 45 -32.32 -0.84 25.95
CA LYS A 45 -33.46 -0.09 26.50
C LYS A 45 -34.80 -0.48 25.85
N GLU A 46 -34.79 -0.68 24.54
CA GLU A 46 -35.96 -1.08 23.75
C GLU A 46 -36.21 -2.60 23.72
N LYS A 47 -35.46 -3.42 24.49
CA LYS A 47 -35.56 -4.89 24.52
C LYS A 47 -35.45 -5.57 23.14
N ARG A 48 -34.68 -4.98 22.23
CA ARG A 48 -34.51 -5.41 20.83
C ARG A 48 -33.08 -5.86 20.51
N THR A 49 -32.33 -6.25 21.54
CA THR A 49 -30.94 -6.69 21.47
C THR A 49 -30.74 -7.81 20.43
N ILE A 50 -31.62 -8.82 20.41
CA ILE A 50 -31.55 -9.94 19.45
C ILE A 50 -31.67 -9.44 18.00
N LYS A 51 -32.61 -8.51 17.75
CA LYS A 51 -32.82 -7.92 16.42
C LYS A 51 -31.60 -7.07 15.99
N HIS A 52 -31.00 -6.34 16.93
CA HIS A 52 -29.77 -5.58 16.67
C HIS A 52 -28.61 -6.51 16.31
N LEU A 53 -28.37 -7.56 17.09
CA LEU A 53 -27.30 -8.54 16.84
C LEU A 53 -27.51 -9.29 15.51
N SER A 54 -28.75 -9.68 15.21
CA SER A 54 -29.08 -10.29 13.90
C SER A 54 -28.73 -9.35 12.76
N HIS A 55 -29.05 -8.06 12.88
CA HIS A 55 -28.74 -7.09 11.84
C HIS A 55 -27.22 -6.89 11.65
N GLN A 56 -26.43 -6.90 12.74
CA GLN A 56 -24.96 -6.84 12.64
C GLN A 56 -24.39 -8.09 11.97
N LYS A 57 -24.93 -9.27 12.28
CA LYS A 57 -24.58 -10.54 11.60
C LYS A 57 -24.89 -10.46 10.10
N ASP A 58 -26.06 -9.97 9.70
CA ASP A 58 -26.44 -9.86 8.29
C ASP A 58 -25.52 -8.89 7.52
N LYS A 59 -25.14 -7.77 8.14
CA LYS A 59 -24.13 -6.86 7.61
C LYS A 59 -22.80 -7.55 7.39
N LEU A 60 -22.31 -8.31 8.38
CA LEU A 60 -21.07 -9.06 8.26
C LEU A 60 -21.13 -10.08 7.12
N VAL A 61 -22.18 -10.91 7.07
CA VAL A 61 -22.36 -11.94 6.03
C VAL A 61 -22.45 -11.33 4.64
N SER A 62 -23.21 -10.24 4.47
CA SER A 62 -23.33 -9.54 3.19
C SER A 62 -22.01 -8.91 2.75
N GLY A 63 -21.22 -8.38 3.70
CA GLY A 63 -19.88 -7.89 3.48
C GLY A 63 -18.94 -8.98 2.96
N THR A 64 -18.90 -10.13 3.65
CA THR A 64 -18.09 -11.29 3.25
C THR A 64 -18.45 -11.79 1.85
N LYS A 65 -19.74 -11.90 1.54
CA LYS A 65 -20.20 -12.28 0.18
C LYS A 65 -19.74 -11.29 -0.88
N ARG A 66 -19.75 -9.99 -0.57
CA ARG A 66 -19.27 -8.94 -1.48
C ARG A 66 -17.77 -9.06 -1.73
N ILE A 67 -16.98 -9.25 -0.67
CA ILE A 67 -15.53 -9.47 -0.78
C ILE A 67 -15.25 -10.67 -1.68
N PHE A 68 -15.89 -11.81 -1.43
CA PHE A 68 -15.71 -13.01 -2.25
C PHE A 68 -16.03 -12.76 -3.73
N LYS A 69 -17.16 -12.12 -4.02
CA LYS A 69 -17.56 -11.79 -5.39
C LYS A 69 -16.54 -10.87 -6.06
N THR A 70 -16.08 -9.83 -5.36
CA THR A 70 -15.04 -8.92 -5.85
C THR A 70 -13.75 -9.67 -6.14
N SER A 71 -13.27 -10.52 -5.23
CA SER A 71 -12.05 -11.32 -5.43
C SER A 71 -12.16 -12.24 -6.65
N ALA A 72 -13.30 -12.89 -6.84
CA ALA A 72 -13.55 -13.73 -8.02
C ALA A 72 -13.52 -12.90 -9.32
N THR A 73 -14.09 -11.68 -9.31
CA THR A 73 -14.01 -10.76 -10.45
C THR A 73 -12.58 -10.29 -10.73
N VAL A 74 -11.82 -9.93 -9.69
CA VAL A 74 -10.41 -9.53 -9.83
C VAL A 74 -9.59 -10.67 -10.44
N LEU A 75 -9.76 -11.90 -9.95
CA LEU A 75 -9.06 -13.07 -10.49
C LEU A 75 -9.39 -13.30 -11.98
N LYS A 76 -10.68 -13.23 -12.35
CA LYS A 76 -11.09 -13.34 -13.76
C LYS A 76 -10.45 -12.25 -14.63
N ASN A 77 -10.38 -11.02 -14.13
CA ASN A 77 -9.74 -9.91 -14.83
C ASN A 77 -8.23 -10.11 -14.97
N VAL A 78 -7.54 -10.60 -13.94
CA VAL A 78 -6.11 -10.93 -13.99
C VAL A 78 -5.85 -12.02 -15.03
N VAL A 79 -6.62 -13.11 -15.02
CA VAL A 79 -6.50 -14.19 -16.01
C VAL A 79 -6.76 -13.66 -17.42
N SER A 80 -7.78 -12.83 -17.60
CA SER A 80 -8.08 -12.19 -18.89
C SER A 80 -6.94 -11.29 -19.37
N LEU A 81 -6.37 -10.46 -18.50
CA LEU A 81 -5.24 -9.58 -18.82
C LEU A 81 -3.99 -10.38 -19.19
N LEU A 82 -3.66 -11.43 -18.45
CA LEU A 82 -2.53 -12.32 -18.75
C LEU A 82 -2.73 -13.05 -20.08
N LYS A 83 -3.96 -13.47 -20.40
CA LYS A 83 -4.26 -14.16 -21.65
C LYS A 83 -4.18 -13.22 -22.86
N ASN A 84 -4.71 -12.00 -22.73
CA ASN A 84 -4.87 -11.08 -23.86
C ASN A 84 -3.68 -10.13 -24.05
N ASN A 85 -2.92 -9.84 -22.99
CA ASN A 85 -1.78 -8.92 -23.03
C ASN A 85 -0.63 -9.35 -22.09
N PRO A 86 -0.06 -10.55 -22.26
CA PRO A 86 0.93 -11.11 -21.34
C PRO A 86 2.22 -10.29 -21.26
N LYS A 87 2.66 -9.66 -22.36
CA LYS A 87 3.92 -8.91 -22.41
C LYS A 87 3.90 -7.64 -21.57
N GLU A 88 2.74 -6.98 -21.46
CA GLU A 88 2.59 -5.80 -20.60
C GLU A 88 2.10 -6.18 -19.19
N ALA A 89 1.11 -7.07 -19.09
CA ALA A 89 0.50 -7.42 -17.80
C ALA A 89 1.41 -8.31 -16.92
N GLY A 90 2.17 -9.22 -17.53
CA GLY A 90 3.01 -10.19 -16.83
C GLY A 90 4.05 -9.53 -15.92
N PRO A 91 4.91 -8.63 -16.42
CA PRO A 91 5.90 -7.93 -15.59
C PRO A 91 5.27 -7.13 -14.45
N LEU A 92 4.15 -6.44 -14.69
CA LEU A 92 3.46 -5.66 -13.66
C LEU A 92 2.89 -6.55 -12.56
N LEU A 93 2.27 -7.67 -12.92
CA LEU A 93 1.74 -8.63 -11.96
C LEU A 93 2.86 -9.30 -11.16
N PHE A 94 3.94 -9.71 -11.83
CA PHE A 94 5.11 -10.28 -11.18
C PHE A 94 5.70 -9.31 -10.14
N LEU A 95 5.95 -8.06 -10.53
CA LEU A 95 6.50 -7.05 -9.63
C LEU A 95 5.55 -6.70 -8.48
N GLY A 96 4.24 -6.65 -8.74
CA GLY A 96 3.25 -6.47 -7.68
C GLY A 96 3.23 -7.62 -6.68
N VAL A 97 3.30 -8.87 -7.14
CA VAL A 97 3.36 -10.06 -6.27
C VAL A 97 4.68 -10.12 -5.51
N LEU A 98 5.80 -9.85 -6.19
CA LEU A 98 7.11 -9.77 -5.55
C LEU A 98 7.13 -8.70 -4.46
N GLY A 99 6.62 -7.51 -4.78
CA GLY A 99 6.46 -6.42 -3.82
C GLY A 99 5.62 -6.89 -2.62
N PHE A 100 4.47 -7.53 -2.87
CA PHE A 100 3.61 -8.06 -1.80
C PHE A 100 4.39 -8.96 -0.84
N PHE A 101 5.15 -9.93 -1.33
CA PHE A 101 5.94 -10.81 -0.47
C PHE A 101 7.11 -10.09 0.21
N CYS A 102 7.72 -9.07 -0.41
CA CYS A 102 8.68 -8.22 0.29
C CYS A 102 8.02 -7.50 1.47
N GLY A 103 6.81 -6.98 1.29
CA GLY A 103 6.08 -6.26 2.31
C GLY A 103 5.51 -7.15 3.42
N ALA A 104 4.93 -8.28 3.05
CA ALA A 104 4.26 -9.19 3.98
C ALA A 104 5.22 -10.16 4.67
N GLY A 105 6.31 -10.54 3.98
CA GLY A 105 7.14 -11.67 4.35
C GLY A 105 6.84 -12.89 3.49
N PHE A 106 7.60 -13.95 3.68
CA PHE A 106 7.33 -15.26 3.12
C PHE A 106 8.09 -16.31 3.92
N GLN A 107 7.36 -17.20 4.59
CA GLN A 107 7.94 -18.36 5.24
C GLN A 107 7.68 -19.62 4.41
N ILE A 108 8.74 -20.39 4.18
CA ILE A 108 8.67 -21.72 3.56
C ILE A 108 8.68 -22.74 4.71
N GLY A 109 7.55 -23.40 5.00
CA GLY A 109 7.45 -24.38 6.08
C GLY A 109 6.02 -24.81 6.45
N GLU A 110 5.89 -25.62 7.52
CA GLU A 110 4.61 -26.18 8.03
C GLU A 110 3.75 -25.18 8.80
N LYS A 111 3.50 -24.00 8.23
CA LYS A 111 2.55 -23.06 8.80
C LYS A 111 1.40 -22.76 7.84
N ALA A 112 0.28 -22.30 8.38
CA ALA A 112 -0.96 -22.11 7.64
C ALA A 112 -0.77 -21.08 6.50
N PHE A 113 -1.63 -21.12 5.48
CA PHE A 113 -1.54 -20.24 4.30
C PHE A 113 -1.59 -18.73 4.59
N TYR A 114 -1.96 -18.34 5.82
CA TYR A 114 -2.01 -16.96 6.31
C TYR A 114 -0.80 -16.58 7.18
N ASP A 115 0.11 -17.50 7.47
CA ASP A 115 1.30 -17.25 8.27
C ASP A 115 2.40 -16.68 7.37
N ILE A 116 2.22 -15.41 7.01
CA ILE A 116 3.13 -14.64 6.19
C ILE A 116 3.85 -13.65 7.11
N ASP A 117 4.99 -14.13 7.62
CA ASP A 117 5.85 -13.44 8.58
C ASP A 117 7.27 -13.31 8.01
N GLY A 118 8.07 -12.36 8.51
CA GLY A 118 9.43 -12.06 8.04
C GLY A 118 9.51 -10.99 6.94
N GLY A 119 8.50 -10.12 6.85
CA GLY A 119 8.43 -9.04 5.86
C GLY A 119 9.26 -7.81 6.23
N VAL A 120 9.09 -6.72 5.48
CA VAL A 120 9.66 -5.41 5.83
C VAL A 120 9.37 -5.01 7.30
N PRO A 121 8.17 -5.26 7.87
CA PRO A 121 7.91 -4.97 9.28
C PRO A 121 8.86 -5.70 10.26
N ASP A 122 9.32 -6.90 9.94
CA ASP A 122 10.13 -7.73 10.85
C ASP A 122 11.63 -7.51 10.72
N LEU A 123 12.06 -6.60 9.84
CA LEU A 123 13.46 -6.22 9.72
C LEU A 123 14.01 -5.61 11.03
N ASP A 124 13.15 -5.12 11.92
CA ASP A 124 13.55 -4.69 13.26
C ASP A 124 14.09 -5.84 14.11
N ILE A 125 13.62 -7.08 13.91
CA ILE A 125 14.15 -8.26 14.59
C ILE A 125 15.63 -8.45 14.24
N ALA A 126 15.99 -8.30 12.96
CA ALA A 126 17.36 -8.46 12.50
C ALA A 126 18.30 -7.35 13.03
N ILE A 127 17.77 -6.14 13.27
CA ILE A 127 18.57 -4.96 13.64
C ILE A 127 18.66 -4.79 15.16
N GLY A 128 17.59 -5.05 15.90
CA GLY A 128 17.49 -4.79 17.34
C GLY A 128 17.03 -5.98 18.18
N GLY A 129 16.84 -7.16 17.57
CA GLY A 129 16.38 -8.37 18.24
C GLY A 129 14.90 -8.33 18.63
N ILE A 130 14.38 -9.49 19.06
CA ILE A 130 12.96 -9.67 19.41
C ILE A 130 12.45 -8.72 20.50
N GLY A 131 13.35 -8.20 21.35
CA GLY A 131 12.99 -7.24 22.40
C GLY A 131 12.62 -5.84 21.91
N THR A 132 13.03 -5.49 20.68
CA THR A 132 12.74 -4.19 20.03
C THR A 132 11.76 -4.31 18.87
N HIS A 133 11.41 -5.54 18.50
CA HIS A 133 10.41 -5.87 17.50
C HIS A 133 9.06 -5.22 17.84
N ARG A 134 8.34 -4.76 16.82
CA ARG A 134 7.13 -3.93 16.91
C ARG A 134 7.44 -2.49 17.28
N SER A 135 8.47 -1.95 16.63
CA SER A 135 8.80 -0.53 16.69
C SER A 135 7.85 0.29 15.82
N PRO A 136 7.53 1.55 16.16
CA PRO A 136 6.76 2.42 15.27
C PRO A 136 7.42 2.66 13.91
N LEU A 137 8.73 2.43 13.76
CA LEU A 137 9.44 2.65 12.50
C LEU A 137 9.12 1.57 11.46
N THR A 138 9.11 0.31 11.89
CA THR A 138 9.00 -0.88 11.04
C THR A 138 7.57 -1.43 11.02
N HIS A 139 6.91 -1.42 12.19
CA HIS A 139 5.55 -1.87 12.43
C HIS A 139 4.55 -0.70 12.41
N SER A 140 4.62 0.12 11.36
CA SER A 140 3.61 1.14 11.11
C SER A 140 3.62 1.58 9.65
N VAL A 141 2.73 2.50 9.31
CA VAL A 141 2.74 3.22 8.02
C VAL A 141 4.08 3.89 7.65
N ILE A 142 5.02 4.05 8.59
CA ILE A 142 6.35 4.60 8.32
C ILE A 142 7.19 3.65 7.46
N SER A 143 7.13 2.34 7.67
CA SER A 143 7.90 1.38 6.86
C SER A 143 7.45 1.40 5.40
N ALA A 144 6.14 1.50 5.19
CA ALA A 144 5.57 1.71 3.86
C ALA A 144 6.00 3.06 3.24
N ALA A 145 6.12 4.13 4.03
CA ALA A 145 6.66 5.40 3.56
C ALA A 145 8.12 5.29 3.10
N ILE A 146 8.95 4.55 3.84
CA ILE A 146 10.35 4.28 3.49
C ILE A 146 10.42 3.50 2.18
N ILE A 147 9.75 2.36 2.08
CA ILE A 147 9.79 1.51 0.88
C ILE A 147 9.28 2.26 -0.36
N GLU A 148 8.16 2.95 -0.24
CA GLU A 148 7.62 3.76 -1.33
C GLU A 148 8.62 4.83 -1.80
N THR A 149 9.22 5.55 -0.84
CA THR A 149 10.23 6.56 -1.13
C THR A 149 11.44 5.95 -1.82
N MET A 150 11.95 4.82 -1.33
CA MET A 150 13.12 4.15 -1.91
C MET A 150 12.87 3.71 -3.35
N VAL A 151 11.73 3.10 -3.63
CA VAL A 151 11.36 2.62 -4.96
C VAL A 151 11.25 3.80 -5.93
N PHE A 152 10.51 4.83 -5.56
CA PHE A 152 10.29 5.98 -6.44
C PHE A 152 11.50 6.90 -6.57
N SER A 153 12.33 7.00 -5.53
CA SER A 153 13.64 7.62 -5.61
C SER A 153 14.53 6.88 -6.61
N THR A 154 14.53 5.55 -6.61
CA THR A 154 15.27 4.72 -7.57
C THR A 154 14.77 4.91 -9.00
N VAL A 155 13.45 4.94 -9.21
CA VAL A 155 12.86 5.27 -10.53
C VAL A 155 13.33 6.65 -11.00
N SER A 156 13.31 7.64 -10.12
CA SER A 156 13.81 8.98 -10.44
C SER A 156 15.29 8.98 -10.78
N ALA A 157 16.12 8.22 -10.05
CA ALA A 157 17.55 8.10 -10.34
C ALA A 157 17.77 7.48 -11.73
N ALA A 158 17.05 6.40 -12.05
CA ALA A 158 17.12 5.71 -13.33
C ALA A 158 16.81 6.67 -14.50
N HIS A 159 15.76 7.49 -14.38
CA HIS A 159 15.43 8.50 -15.39
C HIS A 159 16.47 9.62 -15.51
N ILE A 160 17.12 10.02 -14.40
CA ILE A 160 18.21 10.99 -14.43
C ILE A 160 19.39 10.38 -15.17
N THR A 161 19.80 9.16 -14.83
CA THR A 161 20.91 8.44 -15.47
C THR A 161 20.69 8.33 -16.97
N TYR A 162 19.48 7.94 -17.42
CA TYR A 162 19.17 7.82 -18.84
C TYR A 162 19.44 9.11 -19.63
N ARG A 163 19.16 10.29 -19.05
CA ARG A 163 19.39 11.59 -19.72
C ARG A 163 20.85 11.93 -19.94
N TYR A 164 21.76 11.24 -19.26
CA TYR A 164 23.20 11.47 -19.33
C TYR A 164 23.95 10.31 -20.02
N LEU A 165 23.23 9.31 -20.55
CA LEU A 165 23.84 8.25 -21.34
C LEU A 165 24.36 8.80 -22.68
N PRO A 166 25.51 8.29 -23.18
CA PRO A 166 26.05 8.70 -24.47
C PRO A 166 25.16 8.25 -25.63
N GLU A 167 25.36 8.86 -26.80
CA GLU A 167 24.81 8.35 -28.06
C GLU A 167 25.39 6.95 -28.32
N GLY A 168 24.54 5.95 -28.56
CA GLY A 168 24.93 4.54 -28.72
C GLY A 168 24.90 3.69 -27.43
N HIS A 169 24.21 4.13 -26.39
CA HIS A 169 23.94 3.29 -25.22
C HIS A 169 23.13 2.03 -25.55
N ASP A 170 23.23 1.01 -24.71
CA ASP A 170 22.52 -0.26 -24.90
C ASP A 170 20.99 -0.06 -24.91
N SER A 171 20.31 -0.71 -25.86
CA SER A 171 18.85 -0.66 -26.05
C SER A 171 18.02 -1.07 -24.83
N PHE A 172 18.62 -1.75 -23.86
CA PHE A 172 18.04 -1.99 -22.54
C PHE A 172 17.60 -0.68 -21.87
N TRP A 173 18.43 0.36 -21.95
CA TRP A 173 18.18 1.64 -21.32
C TRP A 173 17.02 2.40 -21.95
N ASP A 174 16.68 2.12 -23.21
CA ASP A 174 15.54 2.75 -23.89
C ASP A 174 14.19 2.38 -23.27
N LYS A 175 14.14 1.32 -22.45
CA LYS A 175 12.93 0.87 -21.74
C LYS A 175 12.74 1.55 -20.38
N ILE A 176 13.53 2.59 -20.06
CA ILE A 176 13.46 3.30 -18.78
C ILE A 176 12.08 3.91 -18.50
N ASP A 177 11.30 4.21 -19.54
CA ASP A 177 9.93 4.72 -19.40
C ASP A 177 9.01 3.72 -18.70
N THR A 178 9.26 2.42 -18.87
CA THR A 178 8.51 1.36 -18.18
C THR A 178 8.85 1.23 -16.70
N PHE A 179 10.00 1.76 -16.25
CA PHE A 179 10.44 1.64 -14.84
C PHE A 179 9.49 2.36 -13.88
N GLY A 180 8.79 3.40 -14.33
CA GLY A 180 7.76 4.07 -13.53
C GLY A 180 6.57 3.17 -13.22
N GLU A 181 6.07 2.44 -14.22
CA GLU A 181 4.96 1.50 -14.05
C GLU A 181 5.38 0.30 -13.20
N TRP A 182 6.59 -0.20 -13.41
CA TRP A 182 7.19 -1.30 -12.66
C TRP A 182 7.41 -0.94 -11.19
N GLY A 183 8.01 0.22 -10.93
CA GLY A 183 8.20 0.74 -9.58
C GLY A 183 6.87 0.97 -8.87
N HIS A 184 5.86 1.50 -9.57
CA HIS A 184 4.52 1.64 -9.00
C HIS A 184 3.89 0.28 -8.66
N ALA A 185 3.99 -0.71 -9.56
CA ALA A 185 3.47 -2.05 -9.32
C ALA A 185 4.13 -2.68 -8.08
N PHE A 186 5.46 -2.64 -8.01
CA PHE A 186 6.21 -3.13 -6.85
C PHE A 186 5.85 -2.40 -5.55
N ALA A 187 5.87 -1.05 -5.55
CA ALA A 187 5.55 -0.27 -4.37
C ALA A 187 4.10 -0.49 -3.91
N SER A 188 3.15 -0.64 -4.84
CA SER A 188 1.75 -0.97 -4.51
C SER A 188 1.65 -2.36 -3.89
N GLY A 189 2.35 -3.34 -4.46
CA GLY A 189 2.50 -4.68 -3.92
C GLY A 189 3.03 -4.65 -2.49
N ALA A 190 4.18 -4.03 -2.28
CA ALA A 190 4.85 -3.94 -0.98
C ALA A 190 3.99 -3.26 0.08
N CYS A 191 3.32 -2.16 -0.27
CA CYS A 191 2.40 -1.49 0.64
C CYS A 191 1.17 -2.37 0.97
N THR A 192 0.66 -3.13 0.00
CA THR A 192 -0.41 -4.11 0.23
C THR A 192 0.06 -5.24 1.15
N GLY A 193 1.28 -5.72 0.96
CA GLY A 193 1.90 -6.74 1.81
C GLY A 193 2.10 -6.27 3.24
N ILE A 194 2.61 -5.05 3.43
CA ILE A 194 2.73 -4.41 4.75
C ILE A 194 1.34 -4.27 5.39
N ALA A 195 0.33 -3.81 4.64
CA ALA A 195 -1.03 -3.71 5.15
C ALA A 195 -1.59 -5.07 5.59
N TYR A 196 -1.31 -6.13 4.83
CA TYR A 196 -1.70 -7.49 5.17
C TYR A 196 -1.01 -7.99 6.45
N HIS A 197 0.31 -7.81 6.54
CA HIS A 197 1.10 -8.17 7.73
C HIS A 197 0.60 -7.45 8.99
N LEU A 198 0.45 -6.12 8.94
CA LEU A 198 -0.07 -5.34 10.07
C LEU A 198 -1.50 -5.77 10.46
N LEU A 199 -2.32 -6.21 9.50
CA LEU A 199 -3.65 -6.72 9.80
C LEU A 199 -3.58 -8.05 10.56
N LEU A 200 -2.68 -8.96 10.17
CA LEU A 200 -2.48 -10.23 10.87
C LEU A 200 -1.98 -10.01 12.29
N ASP A 201 -0.98 -9.15 12.48
CA ASP A 201 -0.50 -8.76 13.82
C ASP A 201 -1.61 -8.16 14.68
N GLY A 202 -2.49 -7.36 14.06
CA GLY A 202 -3.61 -6.74 14.77
C GLY A 202 -4.77 -7.69 15.06
N THR A 203 -4.77 -8.93 14.57
CA THR A 203 -5.94 -9.84 14.67
C THR A 203 -5.61 -11.27 15.04
N LEU A 204 -4.74 -11.95 14.30
CA LEU A 204 -4.52 -13.40 14.38
C LEU A 204 -3.18 -13.75 15.06
N ASP A 205 -2.13 -12.92 14.90
CA ASP A 205 -0.76 -13.21 15.36
C ASP A 205 -0.21 -12.20 16.38
N GLY A 206 -1.09 -11.39 16.99
CA GLY A 206 -0.74 -10.36 17.97
C GLY A 206 -0.18 -10.89 19.30
N GLN A 207 1.04 -11.45 19.30
CA GLN A 207 1.71 -11.91 20.53
C GLN A 207 2.57 -10.81 21.17
N GLY A 208 1.97 -9.92 21.95
CA GLY A 208 2.67 -8.84 22.64
C GLY A 208 2.16 -7.45 22.24
N THR A 209 2.75 -6.39 22.78
CA THR A 209 2.30 -5.01 22.56
C THR A 209 3.38 -4.16 21.92
N LEU A 210 2.97 -3.08 21.25
CA LEU A 210 3.86 -2.13 20.56
C LEU A 210 4.94 -1.63 21.53
N LYS A 211 6.19 -1.63 21.08
CA LYS A 211 7.35 -1.24 21.91
C LYS A 211 7.89 0.12 21.49
N GLY A 212 8.66 0.77 22.35
CA GLY A 212 9.31 2.04 22.05
C GLY A 212 8.39 3.28 22.10
N MET A 213 7.17 3.16 22.62
CA MET A 213 6.30 4.30 22.94
C MET A 213 6.52 4.76 24.39
N PRO A 214 6.32 6.05 24.72
CA PRO A 214 6.48 6.57 26.09
C PRO A 214 5.35 6.12 27.05
N PHE A 215 4.46 5.24 26.59
CA PHE A 215 3.37 4.67 27.38
C PHE A 215 3.18 3.20 26.99
N SER A 216 2.67 2.40 27.92
CA SER A 216 2.21 1.03 27.64
C SER A 216 0.77 1.05 27.13
N MET A 217 0.47 0.15 26.20
CA MET A 217 -0.86 0.01 25.60
C MET A 217 -1.41 -1.38 25.92
N PRO A 218 -2.71 -1.52 26.28
CA PRO A 218 -3.34 -2.83 26.41
C PRO A 218 -3.43 -3.54 25.05
N MET A 219 -3.67 -4.85 25.06
CA MET A 219 -3.70 -5.68 23.84
C MET A 219 -4.77 -5.20 22.84
N GLU A 220 -5.92 -4.75 23.34
CA GLU A 220 -6.99 -4.21 22.51
C GLU A 220 -6.57 -2.92 21.80
N GLY A 221 -5.82 -2.07 22.51
CA GLY A 221 -5.25 -0.86 21.91
C GLY A 221 -4.22 -1.20 20.83
N HIS A 222 -3.37 -2.21 21.10
CA HIS A 222 -2.36 -2.69 20.16
C HIS A 222 -3.01 -3.20 18.86
N ASN A 223 -4.00 -4.07 18.99
CA ASN A 223 -4.75 -4.63 17.88
C ASN A 223 -5.46 -3.54 17.08
N ALA A 224 -6.10 -2.59 17.77
CA ALA A 224 -6.77 -1.46 17.13
C ALA A 224 -5.78 -0.54 16.40
N PHE A 225 -4.60 -0.29 16.96
CA PHE A 225 -3.55 0.50 16.33
C PHE A 225 -3.11 -0.15 15.02
N PHE A 226 -2.83 -1.45 15.03
CA PHE A 226 -2.37 -2.17 13.85
C PHE A 226 -3.44 -2.32 12.77
N ALA A 227 -4.66 -2.66 13.15
CA ALA A 227 -5.79 -2.69 12.22
C ALA A 227 -6.03 -1.30 11.58
N ALA A 228 -5.88 -0.22 12.35
CA ALA A 228 -5.99 1.14 11.83
C ALA A 228 -4.83 1.49 10.88
N ASN A 229 -3.59 1.06 11.16
CA ASN A 229 -2.46 1.21 10.24
C ASN A 229 -2.70 0.45 8.93
N ALA A 230 -3.11 -0.81 9.01
CA ALA A 230 -3.44 -1.64 7.84
C ALA A 230 -4.52 -0.97 6.97
N ALA A 231 -5.62 -0.51 7.58
CA ALA A 231 -6.69 0.17 6.86
C ALA A 231 -6.24 1.51 6.25
N ALA A 232 -5.42 2.29 6.97
CA ALA A 232 -4.85 3.52 6.45
C ALA A 232 -3.96 3.27 5.23
N GLU A 233 -3.18 2.19 5.29
CA GLU A 233 -2.29 1.78 4.21
C GLU A 233 -3.06 1.36 2.96
N MET A 234 -4.13 0.58 3.13
CA MET A 234 -5.03 0.20 2.04
C MET A 234 -5.72 1.41 1.39
N ILE A 235 -6.16 2.39 2.18
CA ILE A 235 -6.79 3.62 1.65
C ILE A 235 -5.78 4.47 0.86
N ASP A 236 -4.50 4.43 1.22
CA ASP A 236 -3.46 5.19 0.52
C ASP A 236 -3.18 4.64 -0.88
N LEU A 237 -3.40 3.35 -1.13
CA LEU A 237 -3.16 2.72 -2.44
C LEU A 237 -3.89 3.45 -3.57
N ASP A 238 -5.10 3.94 -3.33
CA ASP A 238 -5.91 4.66 -4.32
C ASP A 238 -5.43 6.10 -4.57
N LYS A 239 -4.60 6.65 -3.68
CA LYS A 239 -4.05 8.01 -3.77
C LYS A 239 -2.73 8.07 -4.55
N LYS A 240 -2.19 6.93 -4.97
CA LYS A 240 -0.91 6.82 -5.68
C LYS A 240 -1.00 7.11 -7.18
N LYS A 241 -2.17 7.51 -7.69
CA LYS A 241 -2.40 7.79 -9.12
C LYS A 241 -2.90 9.21 -9.32
N GLN A 242 -2.36 9.87 -10.34
CA GLN A 242 -2.86 11.13 -10.88
C GLN A 242 -3.31 10.93 -12.32
N VAL A 243 -4.35 11.66 -12.74
CA VAL A 243 -4.81 11.66 -14.13
C VAL A 243 -4.09 12.78 -14.87
N VAL A 244 -3.47 12.45 -16.00
CA VAL A 244 -2.78 13.38 -16.87
C VAL A 244 -3.23 13.23 -18.30
N LYS A 245 -3.27 14.33 -19.05
CA LYS A 245 -3.72 14.34 -20.44
C LYS A 245 -2.52 14.44 -21.36
N CYS A 246 -2.52 13.62 -22.42
CA CYS A 246 -1.59 13.82 -23.51
C CYS A 246 -1.83 15.20 -24.13
N ASN A 247 -0.77 15.99 -24.24
CA ASN A 247 -0.80 17.34 -24.82
C ASN A 247 -1.17 17.36 -26.32
N SER A 248 -1.14 16.21 -27.00
CA SER A 248 -1.38 16.12 -28.45
C SER A 248 -2.74 15.53 -28.83
N CYS A 249 -3.23 14.51 -28.11
CA CYS A 249 -4.49 13.83 -28.44
C CYS A 249 -5.54 13.87 -27.31
N ASN A 250 -5.25 14.55 -26.20
CA ASN A 250 -6.11 14.67 -25.02
C ASN A 250 -6.49 13.34 -24.33
N THR A 251 -5.91 12.20 -24.74
CA THR A 251 -6.10 10.91 -24.07
C THR A 251 -5.65 11.01 -22.61
N GLU A 252 -6.49 10.52 -21.71
CA GLU A 252 -6.22 10.49 -20.27
C GLU A 252 -5.40 9.25 -19.90
N TYR A 253 -4.34 9.49 -19.13
CA TYR A 253 -3.45 8.47 -18.58
C TYR A 253 -3.46 8.57 -17.05
N LYS A 254 -3.52 7.41 -16.39
CA LYS A 254 -3.27 7.32 -14.96
C LYS A 254 -1.79 7.05 -14.75
N VAL A 255 -1.06 8.03 -14.23
CA VAL A 255 0.36 7.88 -13.89
C VAL A 255 0.55 7.96 -12.38
N PRO A 256 1.70 7.50 -11.85
CA PRO A 256 1.97 7.61 -10.43
C PRO A 256 1.90 9.07 -9.94
N SER A 257 1.31 9.30 -8.76
CA SER A 257 1.30 10.58 -8.06
C SER A 257 2.43 10.53 -7.02
N LEU A 258 3.64 10.95 -7.40
CA LEU A 258 4.83 10.80 -6.57
C LEU A 258 5.16 12.03 -5.71
N GLY A 259 4.36 13.09 -5.70
CA GLY A 259 4.62 14.21 -4.80
C GLY A 259 5.82 15.08 -5.15
N THR A 260 6.80 14.63 -5.92
CA THR A 260 8.13 15.28 -5.97
C THR A 260 8.23 16.41 -6.98
N GLY A 261 7.29 16.50 -7.93
CA GLY A 261 7.47 17.35 -9.11
C GLY A 261 8.53 16.82 -10.08
N THR A 262 9.03 15.58 -9.87
CA THR A 262 9.91 14.89 -10.81
C THR A 262 9.19 14.78 -12.15
N LYS A 263 9.79 15.30 -13.21
CA LYS A 263 9.26 15.16 -14.56
C LYS A 263 9.65 13.80 -15.12
N VAL A 264 8.68 12.91 -15.30
CA VAL A 264 8.86 11.69 -16.11
C VAL A 264 8.37 11.90 -17.52
N VAL A 265 8.96 11.15 -18.45
CA VAL A 265 8.49 11.10 -19.82
C VAL A 265 7.43 10.02 -19.90
N VAL A 266 6.23 10.40 -20.32
CA VAL A 266 5.13 9.49 -20.59
C VAL A 266 5.04 9.34 -22.10
N ASN A 267 5.03 8.10 -22.57
CA ASN A 267 4.76 7.80 -23.96
C ASN A 267 3.25 7.58 -24.15
N CYS A 268 2.61 8.45 -24.91
CA CYS A 268 1.20 8.34 -25.23
C CYS A 268 0.95 7.11 -26.11
N LYS A 269 0.38 6.04 -25.57
CA LYS A 269 0.05 4.83 -26.36
C LYS A 269 -0.92 5.09 -27.53
N SER A 270 -1.67 6.20 -27.51
CA SER A 270 -2.65 6.53 -28.56
C SER A 270 -2.04 7.26 -29.75
N CYS A 271 -1.02 8.09 -29.55
CA CYS A 271 -0.45 8.92 -30.61
C CYS A 271 1.09 8.93 -30.63
N SER A 272 1.72 8.04 -29.85
CA SER A 272 3.17 7.87 -29.69
C SER A 272 3.94 9.12 -29.27
N THR A 273 3.23 10.19 -28.85
CA THR A 273 3.85 11.42 -28.39
C THR A 273 4.44 11.22 -27.00
N LYS A 274 5.72 11.55 -26.86
CA LYS A 274 6.38 11.65 -25.56
C LYS A 274 6.11 13.02 -24.94
N PHE A 275 5.55 13.04 -23.73
CA PHE A 275 5.29 14.29 -23.00
C PHE A 275 5.78 14.19 -21.56
N GLN A 276 6.20 15.33 -21.00
CA GLN A 276 6.70 15.37 -19.64
C GLN A 276 5.55 15.59 -18.65
N VAL A 277 5.52 14.77 -17.62
CA VAL A 277 4.55 14.85 -16.54
C VAL A 277 5.28 15.01 -15.23
N ALA A 278 4.97 16.07 -14.49
CA ALA A 278 5.38 16.19 -13.10
C ALA A 278 4.59 15.18 -12.28
N LEU A 279 5.29 14.32 -11.56
CA LEU A 279 4.68 13.39 -10.62
C LEU A 279 4.33 14.17 -9.35
N LEU A 280 3.07 14.64 -9.27
CA LEU A 280 2.54 15.46 -8.18
C LEU A 280 2.10 14.65 -6.98
#